data_AF-A0A6B1I5M1-F1
#
_entry.id   AF-A0A6B1I5M1-F1
#
_cell.length_a   1.000
_cell.length_b   1.000
_cell.length_c   1.000
_cell.angle_alpha   90.00
_cell.angle_beta   90.00
_cell.angle_gamma   90.00
#
_symmetry.space_group_name_H-M   'P 1'
#
loop_
_entity.id
_entity.type
_entity.pdbx_description
1 polymer ?
#
loop_
_entity_poly.entity_id
_entity_poly.type
_entity_poly.pdbx_seq_one_letter_code
_entity_poly.pdbx_strand_id
1 'polypeptide(L)'
;MKRLKVVLMLALTGLLPAVHPAIAQDAEVTAADVVDRETLKAFVLAAKAHADKATSLAEYLAVLQEFRTEGPWKQGSIYLFVFSTDGTFLLHGDNPDLEGQNMIDLEDANGVKILQEFIAVAAEGGGYVEYLWPDPLVEGDEEIGSPKVGYAIPYAALGQDFVLGSGFYPGSASTAVADQSWGRLKSRF
;
A
#
# COMPACT_ATOMS: atom_id res chain seq x y z
N MET A 1 -12.30 -40.56 62.51
CA MET A 1 -12.47 -39.32 61.73
C MET A 1 -11.22 -39.07 60.89
N LYS A 2 -11.22 -39.45 59.60
CA LYS A 2 -10.12 -39.16 58.66
C LYS A 2 -10.70 -38.32 57.51
N ARG A 3 -10.14 -37.13 57.29
CA ARG A 3 -10.59 -36.16 56.29
C ARG A 3 -10.03 -36.52 54.91
N LEU A 4 -10.89 -36.70 53.92
CA LEU A 4 -10.55 -36.96 52.52
C LEU A 4 -10.26 -35.61 51.85
N LYS A 5 -9.06 -35.40 51.32
CA LYS A 5 -8.73 -34.24 50.48
C LYS A 5 -9.05 -34.58 49.03
N VAL A 6 -10.03 -33.90 48.45
CA VAL A 6 -10.31 -33.90 47.02
C VAL A 6 -9.36 -32.90 46.37
N VAL A 7 -8.58 -33.34 45.38
CA VAL A 7 -7.77 -32.46 44.53
C VAL A 7 -8.55 -32.25 43.24
N LEU A 8 -8.96 -31.00 42.99
CA LEU A 8 -9.63 -30.54 41.79
C LEU A 8 -8.56 -30.26 40.73
N MET A 9 -8.54 -31.04 39.65
CA MET A 9 -7.65 -30.82 38.52
C MET A 9 -8.38 -29.93 37.50
N LEU A 10 -8.04 -28.65 37.45
CA LEU A 10 -8.50 -27.71 36.43
C LEU A 10 -7.77 -28.02 35.12
N ALA A 11 -8.50 -28.56 34.14
CA ALA A 11 -8.03 -28.69 32.77
C ALA A 11 -8.08 -27.32 32.10
N LEU A 12 -6.91 -26.68 31.97
CA LEU A 12 -6.73 -25.46 31.20
C LEU A 12 -6.70 -25.84 29.71
N THR A 13 -7.83 -25.71 29.01
CA THR A 13 -7.88 -25.86 27.56
C THR A 13 -7.10 -24.72 26.91
N GLY A 14 -5.90 -25.03 26.41
CA GLY A 14 -5.10 -24.10 25.63
C GLY A 14 -5.79 -23.76 24.32
N LEU A 15 -6.11 -22.47 24.14
CA LEU A 15 -6.50 -21.90 22.87
C LEU A 15 -5.20 -21.77 22.04
N LEU A 16 -4.97 -22.70 21.10
CA LEU A 16 -3.86 -22.58 20.16
C LEU A 16 -4.15 -21.39 19.21
N PRO A 17 -3.23 -20.44 19.03
CA PRO A 17 -3.39 -19.43 17.99
C PRO A 17 -3.37 -20.13 16.63
N ALA A 18 -4.36 -19.81 15.79
CA ALA A 18 -4.38 -20.27 14.41
C ALA A 18 -3.17 -19.69 13.67
N VAL A 19 -2.16 -20.54 13.44
CA VAL A 19 -1.04 -20.24 12.56
C VAL A 19 -1.60 -20.23 11.15
N HIS A 20 -1.98 -19.06 10.65
CA HIS A 20 -2.28 -18.90 9.24
C HIS A 20 -0.96 -19.13 8.48
N PRO A 21 -0.92 -20.04 7.49
CA PRO A 21 0.27 -20.20 6.68
C PRO A 21 0.51 -18.88 5.94
N ALA A 22 1.59 -18.18 6.30
CA ALA A 22 2.06 -17.04 5.55
C ALA A 22 2.35 -17.51 4.11
N ILE A 23 1.88 -16.76 3.11
CA ILE A 23 2.18 -17.08 1.72
C ILE A 23 3.71 -16.97 1.58
N ALA A 24 4.36 -18.07 1.16
CA ALA A 24 5.81 -18.13 1.06
C ALA A 24 6.33 -17.00 0.14
N GLN A 25 7.27 -16.23 0.70
CA GLN A 25 7.75 -14.95 0.18
C GLN A 25 8.85 -15.14 -0.88
N ASP A 26 8.65 -14.56 -2.07
CA ASP A 26 9.63 -14.51 -3.18
C ASP A 26 9.75 -13.08 -3.77
N ALA A 27 9.79 -12.05 -2.92
CA ALA A 27 9.93 -10.68 -3.43
C ALA A 27 11.37 -10.46 -3.95
N GLU A 28 11.55 -10.39 -5.28
CA GLU A 28 12.85 -10.03 -5.89
C GLU A 28 13.26 -8.57 -5.57
N VAL A 29 12.28 -7.70 -5.31
CA VAL A 29 12.47 -6.29 -4.92
C VAL A 29 11.53 -5.98 -3.76
N THR A 30 12.07 -5.37 -2.70
CA THR A 30 11.34 -4.98 -1.48
C THR A 30 11.22 -3.46 -1.34
N ALA A 31 10.43 -3.00 -0.38
CA ALA A 31 10.25 -1.58 -0.07
C ALA A 31 11.59 -0.86 0.21
N ALA A 32 12.55 -1.57 0.81
CA ALA A 32 13.88 -1.04 1.11
C ALA A 32 14.74 -0.77 -0.13
N ASP A 33 14.42 -1.41 -1.26
CA ASP A 33 15.17 -1.31 -2.50
C ASP A 33 14.66 -0.16 -3.39
N VAL A 34 13.52 0.46 -3.04
CA VAL A 34 12.89 1.51 -3.83
C VAL A 34 13.61 2.84 -3.63
N VAL A 35 14.34 3.28 -4.65
CA VAL A 35 15.11 4.55 -4.63
C VAL A 35 14.89 5.41 -5.87
N ASP A 36 14.25 4.85 -6.90
CA ASP A 36 14.00 5.50 -8.18
C ASP A 36 12.77 4.90 -8.89
N ARG A 37 12.51 5.36 -10.12
CA ARG A 37 11.37 4.90 -10.93
C ARG A 37 11.43 3.42 -11.30
N GLU A 38 12.62 2.92 -11.63
CA GLU A 38 12.78 1.54 -12.11
C GLU A 38 12.58 0.56 -10.95
N THR A 39 13.19 0.85 -9.80
CA THR A 39 13.02 0.07 -8.57
C THR A 39 11.59 0.15 -8.03
N LEU A 40 10.93 1.30 -8.11
CA LEU A 40 9.50 1.45 -7.78
C LEU A 40 8.61 0.55 -8.65
N LYS A 41 8.82 0.57 -9.97
CA LYS A 41 8.05 -0.28 -10.89
C LYS A 41 8.27 -1.76 -10.61
N ALA A 42 9.52 -2.18 -10.40
CA ALA A 42 9.85 -3.55 -10.05
C ALA A 42 9.18 -3.98 -8.74
N PHE A 43 9.18 -3.11 -7.72
CA PHE A 43 8.51 -3.33 -6.44
C PHE A 43 6.99 -3.54 -6.60
N VAL A 44 6.30 -2.69 -7.36
CA VAL A 44 4.85 -2.82 -7.59
C VAL A 44 4.53 -4.12 -8.34
N LEU A 45 5.35 -4.50 -9.32
CA LEU A 45 5.18 -5.77 -10.06
C LEU A 45 5.44 -6.99 -9.16
N ALA A 46 6.43 -6.92 -8.28
CA ALA A 46 6.70 -7.97 -7.28
C ALA A 46 5.53 -8.10 -6.30
N ALA A 47 4.97 -6.99 -5.84
CA ALA A 47 3.79 -6.97 -4.96
C ALA A 47 2.58 -7.60 -5.65
N LYS A 48 2.35 -7.29 -6.94
CA LYS A 48 1.30 -7.94 -7.73
C LYS A 48 1.51 -9.45 -7.81
N ALA A 49 2.72 -9.89 -8.18
CA ALA A 49 3.04 -11.30 -8.31
C ALA A 49 2.87 -12.06 -6.99
N HIS A 50 3.20 -11.43 -5.87
CA HIS A 50 2.94 -11.98 -4.53
C HIS A 50 1.45 -12.10 -4.24
N ALA A 51 0.68 -11.03 -4.51
CA ALA A 51 -0.76 -11.02 -4.29
C ALA A 51 -1.52 -12.00 -5.20
N ASP A 52 -1.06 -12.22 -6.43
CA ASP A 52 -1.64 -13.19 -7.38
C ASP A 52 -1.51 -14.65 -6.91
N LYS A 53 -0.63 -14.94 -5.95
CA LYS A 53 -0.52 -16.28 -5.33
C LYS A 53 -1.72 -16.60 -4.43
N ALA A 54 -2.47 -15.60 -3.98
CA ALA A 54 -3.67 -15.82 -3.17
C ALA A 54 -4.80 -16.39 -4.02
N THR A 55 -5.27 -17.58 -3.66
CA THR A 55 -6.34 -18.31 -4.37
C THR A 55 -7.66 -18.31 -3.61
N SER A 56 -7.65 -17.82 -2.36
CA SER A 56 -8.82 -17.73 -1.49
C SER A 56 -8.92 -16.35 -0.84
N LEU A 57 -10.12 -16.01 -0.35
CA LEU A 57 -10.34 -14.79 0.42
C LEU A 57 -9.43 -14.71 1.65
N ALA A 58 -9.25 -15.82 2.37
CA ALA A 58 -8.41 -15.85 3.56
C ALA A 58 -6.94 -15.53 3.25
N GLU A 59 -6.41 -16.09 2.16
CA GLU A 59 -5.06 -15.80 1.67
C GLU A 59 -4.92 -14.35 1.22
N TYR A 60 -5.92 -13.82 0.50
CA TYR A 60 -5.89 -12.43 0.05
C TYR A 60 -5.93 -11.45 1.23
N LEU A 61 -6.74 -11.71 2.26
CA LEU A 61 -6.74 -10.92 3.49
C LEU A 61 -5.38 -10.98 4.22
N ALA A 62 -4.68 -12.12 4.18
CA ALA A 62 -3.33 -12.23 4.71
C ALA A 62 -2.34 -11.36 3.92
N VAL A 63 -2.41 -11.36 2.58
CA VAL A 63 -1.61 -10.45 1.73
C VAL A 63 -1.86 -8.98 2.08
N LEU A 64 -3.12 -8.57 2.21
CA LEU A 64 -3.45 -7.20 2.60
C LEU A 64 -2.89 -6.85 3.99
N GLN A 65 -2.87 -7.80 4.92
CA GLN A 65 -2.26 -7.59 6.24
C GLN A 65 -0.74 -7.43 6.15
N GLU A 66 -0.07 -8.23 5.31
CA GLU A 66 1.37 -8.11 5.04
C GLU A 66 1.71 -6.74 4.44
N PHE A 67 0.91 -6.24 3.50
CA PHE A 67 1.10 -4.92 2.87
C PHE A 67 0.94 -3.73 3.83
N ARG A 68 0.27 -3.91 4.98
CA ARG A 68 0.15 -2.90 6.04
C ARG A 68 1.26 -2.95 7.07
N THR A 69 1.99 -4.06 7.13
CA THR A 69 2.94 -4.36 8.21
C THR A 69 4.35 -4.03 7.73
N GLU A 70 5.12 -3.34 8.59
CA GLU A 70 6.55 -3.08 8.32
C GLU A 70 7.28 -4.36 7.92
N GLY A 71 8.06 -4.29 6.84
CA GLY A 71 8.71 -5.43 6.24
C GLY A 71 8.94 -5.27 4.74
N PRO A 72 8.86 -6.38 3.97
CA PRO A 72 9.20 -6.38 2.54
C PRO A 72 8.30 -5.47 1.70
N TRP A 73 7.05 -5.25 2.11
CA TRP A 73 6.03 -4.53 1.34
C TRP A 73 5.71 -3.14 1.89
N LYS A 74 6.32 -2.78 3.03
CA LYS A 74 6.20 -1.48 3.67
C LYS A 74 7.47 -1.16 4.44
N GLN A 75 8.09 -0.03 4.15
CA GLN A 75 9.18 0.49 4.95
C GLN A 75 9.15 2.02 4.94
N GLY A 76 8.82 2.62 6.09
CA GLY A 76 8.71 4.08 6.20
C GLY A 76 7.80 4.67 5.13
N SER A 77 8.33 5.58 4.31
CA SER A 77 7.59 6.27 3.25
C SER A 77 7.27 5.42 2.01
N ILE A 78 7.78 4.18 1.93
CA ILE A 78 7.49 3.24 0.84
C ILE A 78 6.41 2.27 1.28
N TYR A 79 5.23 2.37 0.65
CA TYR A 79 4.06 1.55 0.97
C TYR A 79 3.18 1.36 -0.26
N LEU A 80 2.35 0.32 -0.24
CA LEU A 80 1.41 0.00 -1.31
C LEU A 80 0.05 0.70 -1.09
N PHE A 81 -0.66 0.95 -2.17
CA PHE A 81 -2.08 1.31 -2.17
C PHE A 81 -2.84 0.44 -3.17
N VAL A 82 -4.09 0.12 -2.82
CA VAL A 82 -5.04 -0.57 -3.69
C VAL A 82 -6.38 0.15 -3.60
N PHE A 83 -6.98 0.48 -4.72
CA PHE A 83 -8.30 1.11 -4.76
C PHE A 83 -9.07 0.68 -6.02
N SER A 84 -10.40 0.70 -5.95
CA SER A 84 -11.27 0.33 -7.08
C SER A 84 -11.26 1.40 -8.17
N THR A 85 -11.70 1.03 -9.37
CA THR A 85 -11.78 1.95 -10.52
C THR A 85 -12.78 3.09 -10.36
N ASP A 86 -13.61 3.08 -9.31
CA ASP A 86 -14.46 4.19 -8.90
C ASP A 86 -13.79 5.14 -7.88
N GLY A 87 -12.57 4.83 -7.44
CA GLY A 87 -11.80 5.63 -6.48
C GLY A 87 -11.95 5.23 -5.00
N THR A 88 -12.53 4.08 -4.69
CA THR A 88 -12.67 3.61 -3.29
C THR A 88 -11.44 2.84 -2.83
N PHE A 89 -10.78 3.29 -1.76
CA PHE A 89 -9.60 2.59 -1.23
C PHE A 89 -9.97 1.22 -0.62
N LEU A 90 -9.24 0.19 -1.02
CA LEU A 90 -9.25 -1.14 -0.40
C LEU A 90 -8.08 -1.31 0.57
N LEU A 91 -6.94 -0.70 0.26
CA LEU A 91 -5.75 -0.70 1.10
C LEU A 91 -5.00 0.62 0.91
N HIS A 92 -4.58 1.23 2.02
CA HIS A 92 -3.57 2.27 2.01
C HIS A 92 -2.55 1.94 3.10
N GLY A 93 -1.38 1.42 2.69
CA GLY A 93 -0.43 0.75 3.60
C GLY A 93 0.08 1.64 4.73
N ASP A 94 0.04 2.96 4.56
CA ASP A 94 0.43 3.93 5.59
C ASP A 94 -0.75 4.47 6.42
N ASN A 95 -1.91 4.67 5.79
CA ASN A 95 -3.05 5.37 6.40
C ASN A 95 -4.34 4.55 6.20
N PRO A 96 -4.58 3.56 7.08
CA PRO A 96 -5.74 2.69 6.99
C PRO A 96 -7.09 3.42 7.11
N ASP A 97 -7.13 4.64 7.65
CA ASP A 97 -8.38 5.39 7.80
C ASP A 97 -9.00 5.76 6.44
N LEU A 98 -8.20 5.79 5.36
CA LEU A 98 -8.69 6.01 4.00
C LEU A 98 -9.47 4.82 3.44
N GLU A 99 -9.33 3.62 4.00
CA GLU A 99 -9.96 2.41 3.47
C GLU A 99 -11.49 2.48 3.56
N GLY A 100 -12.17 2.11 2.48
CA GLY A 100 -13.62 2.24 2.31
C GLY A 100 -14.09 3.64 1.93
N GLN A 101 -13.21 4.64 1.88
CA GLN A 101 -13.56 5.99 1.43
C GLN A 101 -13.37 6.11 -0.09
N ASN A 102 -14.34 6.74 -0.74
CA ASN A 102 -14.24 7.11 -2.14
C ASN A 102 -13.54 8.48 -2.25
N MET A 103 -12.38 8.48 -2.90
CA MET A 103 -11.51 9.65 -3.04
C MET A 103 -11.34 10.05 -4.50
N ILE A 104 -12.31 9.75 -5.37
CA ILE A 104 -12.17 9.98 -6.83
C ILE A 104 -11.94 11.45 -7.18
N ASP A 105 -12.46 12.36 -6.38
CA ASP A 105 -12.34 13.81 -6.59
C ASP A 105 -11.12 14.44 -5.91
N LEU A 106 -10.32 13.63 -5.20
CA LEU A 106 -9.13 14.08 -4.49
C LEU A 106 -8.18 14.79 -5.44
N GLU A 107 -7.84 16.02 -5.05
CA GLU A 107 -7.02 16.94 -5.82
C GLU A 107 -5.92 17.47 -4.91
N ASP A 108 -4.67 17.43 -5.37
CA ASP A 108 -3.57 18.04 -4.63
C ASP A 108 -3.52 19.56 -4.80
N ALA A 109 -2.63 20.23 -4.07
CA ALA A 109 -2.47 21.69 -4.13
C ALA A 109 -2.03 22.22 -5.52
N ASN A 110 -1.59 21.34 -6.43
CA ASN A 110 -1.22 21.67 -7.80
C ASN A 110 -2.32 21.36 -8.82
N GLY A 111 -3.47 20.85 -8.39
CA GLY A 111 -4.61 20.53 -9.23
C GLY A 111 -4.58 19.12 -9.83
N VAL A 112 -3.68 18.24 -9.36
CA VAL A 112 -3.60 16.86 -9.86
C VAL A 112 -4.75 16.05 -9.26
N LYS A 113 -5.61 15.51 -10.12
CA LYS A 113 -6.67 14.55 -9.75
C LYS A 113 -6.07 13.16 -9.54
N ILE A 114 -5.46 12.95 -8.37
CA ILE A 114 -4.55 11.84 -8.07
C ILE A 114 -5.13 10.48 -8.50
N LEU A 115 -6.32 10.12 -8.01
CA LEU A 115 -6.89 8.80 -8.29
C LEU A 115 -7.31 8.67 -9.76
N GLN A 116 -7.80 9.75 -10.39
CA GLN A 116 -8.18 9.73 -11.80
C GLN A 116 -6.97 9.54 -12.72
N GLU A 117 -5.84 10.21 -12.43
CA GLU A 117 -4.60 10.03 -13.19
C GLU A 117 -4.03 8.61 -12.99
N PHE A 118 -4.09 8.05 -11.78
CA PHE A 118 -3.69 6.67 -11.56
C PHE A 118 -4.59 5.65 -12.27
N ILE A 119 -5.90 5.86 -12.30
CA ILE A 119 -6.83 5.04 -13.07
C ILE A 119 -6.51 5.11 -14.56
N ALA A 120 -6.22 6.31 -15.08
CA ALA A 120 -5.87 6.51 -16.48
C ALA A 120 -4.61 5.73 -16.88
N VAL A 121 -3.51 5.85 -16.11
CA VAL A 121 -2.27 5.11 -16.43
C VAL A 121 -2.42 3.60 -16.22
N ALA A 122 -3.22 3.16 -15.25
CA ALA A 122 -3.52 1.74 -15.04
C ALA A 122 -4.34 1.16 -16.21
N ALA A 123 -5.28 1.92 -16.76
CA ALA A 123 -6.05 1.51 -17.95
C ALA A 123 -5.16 1.32 -19.20
N GLU A 124 -4.00 1.98 -19.25
CA GLU A 124 -3.00 1.83 -20.32
C GLU A 124 -1.99 0.70 -20.06
N GLY A 125 -2.16 -0.08 -18.99
CA GLY A 125 -1.28 -1.18 -18.60
C GLY A 125 -0.21 -0.81 -17.56
N GLY A 126 -0.18 0.46 -17.14
CA GLY A 126 0.63 0.96 -16.05
C GLY A 126 1.46 2.18 -16.41
N GLY A 127 1.72 3.04 -15.43
CA GLY A 127 2.49 4.26 -15.64
C GLY A 127 2.74 5.05 -14.36
N TYR A 128 3.48 6.15 -14.51
CA TYR A 128 3.87 7.02 -13.41
C TYR A 128 2.94 8.21 -13.28
N VAL A 129 2.72 8.65 -12.04
CA VAL A 129 2.01 9.89 -11.69
C VAL A 129 2.85 10.68 -10.70
N GLU A 130 3.01 11.98 -10.94
CA GLU A 130 3.67 12.91 -10.03
C GLU A 130 2.62 13.78 -9.35
N TYR A 131 2.66 13.85 -8.03
CA TYR A 131 1.64 14.52 -7.22
C TYR A 131 2.22 14.90 -5.86
N LEU A 132 1.48 15.67 -5.07
CA LEU A 132 1.80 15.94 -3.67
C LEU A 132 1.05 14.97 -2.75
N TRP A 133 1.74 14.44 -1.75
CA TRP A 133 1.15 13.57 -0.73
C TRP A 133 1.88 13.73 0.60
N PRO A 134 1.21 13.62 1.76
CA PRO A 134 1.89 13.63 3.06
C PRO A 134 2.98 12.54 3.13
N ASP A 135 4.20 12.88 3.55
CA ASP A 135 5.27 11.92 3.78
C ASP A 135 5.23 11.45 5.25
N PRO A 136 5.05 10.14 5.53
CA PRO A 136 4.96 9.63 6.90
C PRO A 136 6.19 9.91 7.78
N LEU A 137 7.33 10.24 7.16
CA LEU A 137 8.58 10.57 7.85
C LEU A 137 8.83 12.08 7.98
N VAL A 138 7.94 12.95 7.47
CA VAL A 138 8.04 14.41 7.57
C VAL A 138 6.92 14.92 8.47
N GLU A 139 7.29 15.50 9.61
CA GLU A 139 6.30 16.10 10.51
C GLU A 139 5.72 17.40 9.93
N GLY A 140 4.39 17.54 9.92
CA GLY A 140 3.72 18.80 9.61
C GLY A 140 3.49 19.08 8.13
N ASP A 141 3.70 18.11 7.25
CA ASP A 141 3.43 18.26 5.81
C ASP A 141 2.01 17.84 5.39
N GLU A 142 1.12 17.51 6.32
CA GLU A 142 -0.18 16.89 6.03
C GLU A 142 -1.14 17.80 5.23
N GLU A 143 -0.96 19.12 5.32
CA GLU A 143 -1.81 20.10 4.62
C GLU A 143 -1.47 20.22 3.13
N ILE A 144 -0.18 20.16 2.77
CA ILE A 144 0.30 20.43 1.41
C ILE A 144 0.85 19.17 0.74
N GLY A 145 1.48 18.30 1.53
CA GLY A 145 2.20 17.11 1.09
C GLY A 145 3.60 17.43 0.55
N SER A 146 4.42 16.38 0.53
CA SER A 146 5.70 16.35 -0.14
C SER A 146 5.54 15.85 -1.59
N PRO A 147 6.42 16.26 -2.52
CA PRO A 147 6.42 15.71 -3.87
C PRO A 147 6.67 14.21 -3.87
N LYS A 148 5.80 13.48 -4.56
CA LYS A 148 5.82 12.03 -4.68
C LYS A 148 5.77 11.60 -6.14
N VAL A 149 6.54 10.56 -6.46
CA VAL A 149 6.43 9.83 -7.73
C VAL A 149 5.76 8.50 -7.43
N GLY A 150 4.57 8.30 -7.96
CA GLY A 150 3.85 7.03 -7.90
C GLY A 150 3.96 6.24 -9.20
N TYR A 151 3.81 4.92 -9.09
CA TYR A 151 3.63 4.00 -10.22
C TYR A 151 2.44 3.10 -9.91
N ALA A 152 1.54 2.96 -10.87
CA ALA A 152 0.36 2.13 -10.72
C ALA A 152 0.12 1.26 -11.95
N ILE A 153 -0.53 0.12 -11.72
CA ILE A 153 -0.86 -0.89 -12.72
C ILE A 153 -2.32 -1.35 -12.53
N PRO A 154 -2.95 -1.91 -13.58
CA PRO A 154 -4.24 -2.58 -13.41
C PRO A 154 -4.04 -3.84 -12.56
N TYR A 155 -4.98 -4.08 -11.65
CA TYR A 155 -4.97 -5.24 -10.78
C TYR A 155 -6.36 -5.83 -10.69
N ALA A 156 -6.47 -7.16 -10.62
CA ALA A 156 -7.75 -7.83 -10.46
C ALA A 156 -7.63 -8.86 -9.34
N ALA A 157 -8.56 -8.80 -8.39
CA ALA A 157 -8.64 -9.72 -7.27
C ALA A 157 -10.11 -10.00 -6.96
N LEU A 158 -10.43 -11.24 -6.59
CA LEU A 158 -11.78 -11.64 -6.17
C LEU A 158 -12.89 -11.30 -7.19
N GLY A 159 -12.55 -11.26 -8.49
CA GLY A 159 -13.49 -10.93 -9.57
C GLY A 159 -13.81 -9.44 -9.71
N GLN A 160 -13.03 -8.56 -9.10
CA GLN A 160 -13.15 -7.11 -9.20
C GLN A 160 -11.87 -6.48 -9.74
N ASP A 161 -12.03 -5.35 -10.44
CA ASP A 161 -10.94 -4.56 -10.99
C ASP A 161 -10.53 -3.44 -10.03
N PHE A 162 -9.23 -3.33 -9.83
CA PHE A 162 -8.55 -2.40 -8.95
C PHE A 162 -7.36 -1.75 -9.67
N VAL A 163 -6.84 -0.73 -9.02
CA VAL A 163 -5.53 -0.15 -9.27
C VAL A 163 -4.63 -0.56 -8.10
N LEU A 164 -3.46 -1.12 -8.41
CA LEU A 164 -2.40 -1.40 -7.44
C LEU A 164 -1.22 -0.48 -7.74
N GLY A 165 -0.66 0.17 -6.71
CA GLY A 165 0.52 1.00 -6.89
C GLY A 165 1.28 1.27 -5.60
N SER A 166 2.37 2.03 -5.75
CA SER A 166 3.20 2.56 -4.67
C SER A 166 3.83 3.87 -5.12
N GLY A 167 4.60 4.53 -4.26
CA GLY A 167 5.41 5.67 -4.64
C GLY A 167 6.58 5.92 -3.69
N PHE A 168 7.50 6.77 -4.12
CA PHE A 168 8.61 7.26 -3.32
C PHE A 168 8.69 8.79 -3.35
N TYR A 169 9.35 9.35 -2.34
CA TYR A 169 9.56 10.79 -2.19
C TYR A 169 10.99 11.12 -2.62
N PRO A 170 11.20 11.73 -3.80
CA PRO A 170 12.55 12.08 -4.26
C PRO A 170 13.19 13.10 -3.31
N GLY A 171 14.40 12.80 -2.81
CA GLY A 171 15.08 13.60 -1.77
C GLY A 171 15.40 15.06 -2.15
N SER A 172 15.45 15.41 -3.44
CA SER A 172 15.61 16.82 -3.88
C SER A 172 14.33 17.64 -3.76
N ALA A 173 13.18 16.98 -3.59
CA ALA A 173 11.87 17.61 -3.64
C ALA A 173 11.31 17.96 -2.25
N SER A 174 11.85 17.37 -1.16
CA SER A 174 11.50 17.75 0.22
C SER A 174 12.19 19.04 0.70
N THR A 175 13.22 19.51 -0.02
CA THR A 175 13.96 20.76 0.32
C THR A 175 13.57 21.96 -0.54
N ALA A 176 12.74 21.74 -1.56
CA ALA A 176 12.12 22.81 -2.32
C ALA A 176 10.66 22.91 -1.87
N VAL A 177 10.30 24.04 -1.24
CA VAL A 177 8.89 24.46 -1.17
C VAL A 177 8.30 24.25 -2.56
N ALA A 178 7.32 23.34 -2.64
CA ALA A 178 6.81 22.76 -3.87
C ALA A 178 6.86 23.76 -5.03
N ASP A 179 7.76 23.50 -5.99
CA ASP A 179 7.70 24.20 -7.26
C ASP A 179 6.28 23.97 -7.80
N GLN A 180 5.57 25.07 -8.09
CA GLN A 180 4.20 25.02 -8.59
C GLN A 180 4.10 24.22 -9.89
N SER A 181 5.20 23.80 -10.52
CA SER A 181 5.17 22.90 -11.68
C SER A 181 5.06 21.40 -11.39
N TRP A 182 5.27 20.93 -10.15
CA TRP A 182 5.27 19.48 -9.86
C TRP A 182 3.91 18.85 -10.20
N GLY A 183 3.91 17.71 -10.91
CA GLY A 183 2.69 17.02 -11.34
C GLY A 183 1.88 17.69 -12.46
N ARG A 184 2.09 18.98 -12.74
CA ARG A 184 1.40 19.69 -13.85
C ARG A 184 2.02 19.41 -15.21
N LEU A 185 3.29 19.08 -15.25
CA LEU A 185 3.97 18.64 -16.46
C LEU A 185 3.69 17.15 -16.63
N LYS A 186 2.73 16.79 -17.49
CA LYS A 186 2.59 15.39 -17.97
C LYS A 186 3.96 15.00 -18.53
N SER A 187 4.72 14.19 -17.78
CA SER A 187 6.11 13.89 -18.12
C SER A 187 6.14 13.22 -19.49
N ARG A 188 6.59 13.98 -20.49
CA ARG A 188 6.81 13.49 -21.86
C ARG A 188 8.16 12.79 -21.92
N PHE A 189 8.40 11.76 -21.11
CA PHE A 189 9.57 10.89 -21.22
C PHE A 189 9.25 9.49 -20.73
#